data_AF-A0AAJ5VVU4-F1
#
_entry.id   AF-A0AAJ5VVU4-F1
#
_cell.length_a   1.000
_cell.length_b   1.000
_cell.length_c   1.000
_cell.angle_alpha   90.00
_cell.angle_beta   90.00
_cell.angle_gamma   90.00
#
_symmetry.space_group_name_H-M   'P 1'
#
loop_
_entity.id
_entity.type
_entity.pdbx_description
1 polymer ?
#
loop_
_entity_poly.entity_id
_entity_poly.type
_entity_poly.pdbx_seq_one_letter_code
_entity_poly.pdbx_strand_id
1 'polypeptide(L)' 'MASLRYAYAVMVGVLMEDPMPINLATPEEIRASGWQAECRDTDGHLTRTHAPFATDEDIVWLVREALEHGDTITIWPVTP' A
#
# COMPACT_ATOMS: atom_id res chain seq x y z
N MET A 1 22.59 10.93 -8.68
CA MET A 1 21.19 11.30 -8.37
C MET A 1 20.28 10.22 -8.93
N ALA A 2 19.79 9.32 -8.09
CA ALA A 2 18.91 8.23 -8.51
C ALA A 2 17.49 8.79 -8.68
N SER A 3 17.02 8.84 -9.92
CA SER A 3 15.63 9.13 -10.25
C SER A 3 14.79 7.89 -9.93
N LEU A 4 13.92 7.98 -8.91
CA LEU A 4 12.85 7.00 -8.71
C LEU A 4 11.90 7.12 -9.90
N ARG A 5 11.95 6.14 -10.80
CA ARG A 5 10.92 5.94 -11.81
C ARG A 5 9.75 5.25 -11.11
N TYR A 6 8.68 5.99 -10.85
CA TYR A 6 7.38 5.39 -10.55
C TYR A 6 6.92 4.60 -11.77
N ALA A 7 7.01 3.28 -11.69
CA ALA A 7 6.51 2.38 -12.73
C ALA A 7 5.00 2.17 -12.50
N TYR A 8 4.18 2.95 -13.21
CA TYR A 8 2.77 2.61 -13.40
C TYR A 8 2.72 1.61 -14.56
N ALA A 9 2.82 0.31 -14.25
CA ALA A 9 2.60 -0.73 -15.23
C ALA A 9 1.16 -1.25 -15.09
N VAL A 10 0.29 -0.85 -15.99
CA VAL A 10 -0.94 -1.60 -16.30
C VAL A 10 -0.91 -1.91 -17.79
N MET A 11 -0.34 -3.07 -18.12
CA MET A 11 -0.55 -3.71 -19.41
C MET A 11 -1.13 -5.08 -19.11
N VAL A 12 -2.44 -5.23 -19.33
CA VAL A 12 -3.09 -6.54 -19.41
C VAL A 12 -3.93 -6.54 -20.67
N GLY A 13 -3.38 -7.14 -21.72
CA GLY A 13 -4.12 -7.55 -22.90
C GLY A 13 -4.83 -8.87 -22.59
N VAL A 14 -6.08 -8.78 -22.14
CA VAL A 14 -7.06 -9.88 -22.14
C VAL A 14 -8.40 -9.24 -22.52
N LEU A 15 -9.16 -9.88 -23.41
CA LEU A 15 -10.52 -9.46 -23.76
C LEU A 15 -11.33 -9.32 -22.44
N MET A 16 -11.67 -8.09 -22.05
CA MET A 16 -12.33 -7.77 -20.79
C MET A 16 -13.84 -8.03 -20.91
N GLU A 17 -14.28 -9.24 -20.55
CA GLU A 17 -15.72 -9.55 -20.46
C GLU A 17 -16.38 -8.92 -19.22
N ASP A 18 -15.59 -8.48 -18.23
CA ASP A 18 -16.08 -7.76 -17.05
C ASP A 18 -14.98 -6.84 -16.48
N PRO A 19 -14.83 -5.60 -16.97
CA PRO A 19 -13.83 -4.68 -16.45
C PRO A 19 -14.21 -4.29 -15.02
N MET A 20 -13.50 -4.83 -14.02
CA MET A 20 -13.54 -4.29 -12.66
C MET A 20 -13.33 -2.76 -12.72
N PRO A 21 -14.03 -1.97 -11.89
CA PRO A 21 -13.95 -0.52 -11.97
C PRO A 21 -12.51 -0.08 -11.80
N ILE A 22 -11.97 0.58 -12.83
CA ILE A 22 -10.72 1.33 -12.73
C ILE A 22 -10.95 2.36 -11.63
N ASN A 23 -10.09 2.38 -10.61
CA ASN A 23 -10.14 3.45 -9.61
C ASN A 23 -9.93 4.79 -10.34
N LEU A 24 -10.97 5.62 -10.32
CA LEU A 24 -11.00 6.92 -11.01
C LEU A 24 -10.52 8.08 -10.13
N ALA A 25 -10.11 7.80 -8.89
CA ALA A 25 -9.60 8.80 -7.99
C ALA A 25 -8.25 9.31 -8.50
N THR A 26 -8.09 10.63 -8.44
CA THR A 26 -6.83 11.30 -8.68
C THR A 26 -5.80 10.91 -7.61
N PRO A 27 -4.49 10.99 -7.91
CA PRO A 27 -3.45 10.79 -6.91
C PRO A 27 -3.61 11.68 -5.67
N GLU A 28 -4.14 12.89 -5.84
CA GLU A 28 -4.43 13.83 -4.76
C GLU A 28 -5.54 13.31 -3.84
N GLU A 29 -6.63 12.79 -4.42
CA GLU A 29 -7.73 12.16 -3.67
C GLU A 29 -7.26 10.91 -2.91
N ILE A 30 -6.43 10.07 -3.54
CA ILE A 30 -5.85 8.89 -2.88
C ILE A 30 -4.97 9.30 -1.68
N ARG A 31 -4.10 10.30 -1.84
CA ARG A 31 -3.26 10.78 -0.72
C ARG A 31 -4.08 11.41 0.41
N ALA A 32 -5.18 12.08 0.07
CA ALA A 32 -6.08 12.69 1.05
C ALA A 32 -6.89 11.66 1.86
N SER A 33 -7.02 10.41 1.36
CA SER A 33 -7.77 9.36 2.06
C SER A 33 -7.10 8.83 3.33
N GLY A 34 -5.83 9.17 3.55
CA GLY A 34 -5.01 8.57 4.59
C GLY A 34 -4.56 7.16 4.23
N TRP A 35 -3.75 6.57 5.11
CA TRP A 35 -3.10 5.29 4.87
C TRP A 35 -3.42 4.32 6.00
N GLN A 36 -3.32 3.03 5.70
CA GLN A 36 -3.38 1.94 6.66
C GLN A 36 -2.46 0.80 6.22
N ALA A 37 -2.14 -0.11 7.12
CA ALA A 37 -1.20 -1.18 6.87
C ALA A 37 -1.48 -2.46 7.67
N GLU A 38 -0.91 -3.56 7.18
CA GLU A 38 -0.74 -4.81 7.92
C GLU A 38 0.67 -5.36 7.75
N CYS A 39 1.14 -6.07 8.76
CA CYS A 39 2.40 -6.81 8.74
C CYS A 39 2.11 -8.31 8.83
N ARG A 40 2.87 -9.09 8.07
CA ARG A 40 2.81 -10.55 8.08
C ARG A 40 4.20 -11.13 8.31
N ASP A 41 4.28 -12.20 9.10
CA ASP A 41 5.53 -12.93 9.30
C ASP A 41 5.97 -13.66 8.02
N THR A 42 7.10 -14.37 8.08
CA THR A 42 7.65 -15.16 6.96
C THR A 42 6.74 -16.29 6.50
N ASP A 43 5.84 -16.76 7.37
CA ASP A 43 4.86 -17.81 7.08
C ASP A 43 3.54 -17.22 6.52
N GLY A 44 3.43 -15.88 6.49
CA GLY A 44 2.28 -15.14 5.98
C GLY A 44 1.18 -14.90 7.03
N HIS A 45 1.42 -15.21 8.30
CA HIS A 45 0.47 -14.93 9.38
C HIS A 45 0.44 -13.44 9.69
N LEU A 46 -0.76 -12.90 9.90
CA LEU A 46 -0.95 -11.53 10.32
C LEU A 46 -0.36 -11.31 11.73
N THR A 47 0.65 -10.45 11.83
CA THR A 47 1.30 -10.12 13.12
C THR A 47 0.78 -8.81 13.68
N ARG A 48 0.57 -7.80 12.83
CA ARG A 48 0.20 -6.44 13.22
C ARG A 48 -0.71 -5.79 12.18
N THR A 49 -1.55 -4.86 12.65
CA THR A 49 -2.36 -3.98 11.80
C THR A 49 -2.28 -2.56 12.32
N HIS A 50 -2.36 -1.57 11.44
CA HIS A 50 -2.48 -0.16 11.79
C HIS A 50 -3.45 0.52 10.85
N ALA A 51 -4.59 0.99 11.38
CA ALA A 51 -5.65 1.59 10.57
C ALA A 51 -6.48 2.61 11.36
N PRO A 52 -6.60 3.87 10.91
CA PRO A 52 -5.72 4.58 9.97
C PRO A 52 -4.44 5.08 10.66
N PHE A 53 -3.40 5.42 9.89
CA PHE A 53 -2.28 6.20 10.40
C PHE A 53 -2.71 7.63 10.75
N ALA A 54 -2.22 8.15 11.88
CA ALA A 54 -2.49 9.52 12.28
C ALA A 54 -1.47 10.48 11.65
N THR A 55 -0.21 10.07 11.56
CA THR A 55 0.85 10.86 10.92
C THR A 55 1.79 10.02 10.05
N ASP A 56 2.59 10.68 9.21
CA ASP A 56 3.60 10.03 8.38
C ASP A 56 4.73 9.40 9.23
N GLU A 57 5.01 9.94 10.41
CA GLU A 57 5.98 9.37 11.34
C GLU A 57 5.56 7.97 11.83
N ASP A 58 4.26 7.75 12.05
CA ASP A 58 3.72 6.43 12.44
C ASP A 58 3.97 5.39 11.34
N ILE A 59 3.84 5.80 10.07
CA ILE A 59 4.13 4.96 8.91
C ILE A 59 5.61 4.57 8.90
N VAL A 60 6.50 5.55 9.06
CA VAL A 60 7.95 5.31 9.07
C VAL A 60 8.35 4.40 10.22
N TRP A 61 7.75 4.59 11.40
CA TRP A 61 7.98 3.73 12.56
C TRP A 61 7.55 2.29 12.28
N LEU A 62 6.32 2.06 11.78
CA LEU A 62 5.84 0.71 11.50
C LEU A 62 6.67 0.00 10.43
N VAL A 63 7.10 0.72 9.38
CA VAL A 63 7.98 0.16 8.34
C VAL A 63 9.31 -0.28 8.93
N ARG A 64 9.91 0.52 9.82
CA ARG A 64 11.18 0.15 10.48
C ARG A 64 11.02 -1.08 11.35
N GLU A 65 9.99 -1.13 12.19
CA GLU A 65 9.68 -2.28 13.03
C GLU A 65 9.45 -3.54 12.18
N ALA A 66 8.64 -3.46 11.13
CA ALA A 66 8.39 -4.60 10.24
C ALA A 66 9.70 -5.15 9.65
N LEU A 67 10.58 -4.27 9.19
CA LEU A 67 11.89 -4.66 8.64
C LEU A 67 12.82 -5.29 9.69
N GLU A 68 12.83 -4.77 10.92
CA GLU A 68 13.62 -5.33 12.02
C GLU A 68 13.15 -6.74 12.40
N HIS A 69 11.85 -7.01 12.29
CA HIS A 69 11.25 -8.31 12.56
C HIS A 69 11.30 -9.29 11.36
N GLY A 70 11.70 -8.84 10.18
CA GLY A 70 11.65 -9.63 8.96
C GLY A 70 10.22 -9.86 8.42
N ASP A 71 9.28 -9.02 8.84
CA ASP A 71 7.89 -9.07 8.39
C ASP A 71 7.76 -8.46 6.98
N THR A 72 6.79 -8.96 6.22
CA THR A 72 6.27 -8.28 5.04
C THR A 72 5.23 -7.25 5.47
N ILE A 73 5.41 -5.98 5.08
CA ILE A 73 4.45 -4.91 5.32
C ILE A 73 3.69 -4.56 4.03
N THR A 74 2.37 -4.47 4.12
CA THR A 74 1.50 -3.97 3.04
C THR A 74 0.89 -2.65 3.48
N ILE A 75 0.90 -1.62 2.62
CA ILE A 75 0.35 -0.29 2.92
C ILE A 75 -0.62 0.10 1.81
N TRP A 76 -1.81 0.58 2.17
CA TRP A 76 -2.87 0.96 1.22
C TRP A 76 -3.70 2.14 1.73
N PRO A 77 -4.37 2.90 0.83
CA PRO A 77 -5.28 3.97 1.22
C PRO A 77 -6.49 3.43 1.99
N VAL A 78 -7.10 4.28 2.83
CA VAL A 78 -8.28 3.87 3.64
C VAL A 78 -9.54 3.76 2.79
N THR A 79 -9.70 4.58 1.76
CA THR A 79 -10.82 4.45 0.79
C THR A 79 -10.44 3.62 -0.43
N PRO A 80 -11.34 2.74 -0.89
CA PRO A 80 -11.19 1.99 -2.14
C PRO A 80 -11.35 2.84 -3.40
#